data_AF-A0A2M9G3T0-F1
#
_entry.id   AF-A0A2M9G3T0-F1
#
_cell.length_a   1.000
_cell.length_b   1.000
_cell.length_c   1.000
_cell.angle_alpha   90.00
_cell.angle_beta   90.00
_cell.angle_gamma   90.00
#
_symmetry.space_group_name_H-M   'P 1'
#
loop_
_entity.id
_entity.type
_entity.pdbx_description
1 polymer ?
#
loop_
_entity_poly.entity_id
_entity_poly.type
_entity_poly.pdbx_seq_one_letter_code
_entity_poly.pdbx_strand_id
1 'polypeptide(L)'
;MSQKSSARQSHQNGPKALTGDRLRAPLDLVLVRKIGAPGQPELAMGAIAEGEPPAIVRNEDVIRALGIDRLRFDAMKMKALEEIAERRRRYIGQRPRAEIAGRIAIVIDDGVATGATTRAALRSVRAQRPRQLILAVPVAPASLLEVLRLEADRVVCLEAPHDLYAVGIHYRKFDQTSDSEVIEMLARDPATRVVAHPGKGET
;
A
#
# COMPACT_ATOMS: atom_id res chain seq x y z
N MET A 1 -13.69 -4.01 17.73
CA MET A 1 -13.38 -5.34 18.31
C MET A 1 -11.94 -5.67 18.01
N SER A 2 -11.10 -5.62 19.03
CA SER A 2 -9.69 -6.01 19.00
C SER A 2 -9.62 -7.53 18.87
N GLN A 3 -8.98 -8.05 17.83
CA GLN A 3 -8.61 -9.46 17.78
C GLN A 3 -7.08 -9.56 17.80
N LYS A 4 -6.55 -9.68 19.01
CA LYS A 4 -5.37 -10.50 19.28
C LYS A 4 -5.90 -11.87 19.68
N SER A 5 -5.54 -12.93 18.95
CA SER A 5 -5.64 -14.31 19.45
C SER A 5 -4.46 -15.14 18.94
N SER A 6 -4.04 -16.06 19.81
CA SER A 6 -2.78 -16.78 19.84
C SER A 6 -2.93 -18.22 19.33
N ALA A 7 -1.78 -18.83 19.00
CA ALA A 7 -1.44 -20.26 19.05
C ALA A 7 -1.50 -21.15 17.77
N ARG A 8 -0.28 -21.59 17.41
CA ARG A 8 0.21 -22.93 16.96
C ARG A 8 -0.11 -23.48 15.55
N GLN A 9 0.99 -23.65 14.81
CA GLN A 9 1.42 -24.76 13.94
C GLN A 9 0.35 -25.57 13.19
N SER A 10 0.38 -25.47 11.86
CA SER A 10 0.48 -26.64 10.98
C SER A 10 1.03 -26.24 9.61
N HIS A 11 2.01 -27.01 9.15
CA HIS A 11 2.69 -26.88 7.88
C HIS A 11 1.75 -27.11 6.69
N GLN A 12 1.79 -26.20 5.72
CA GLN A 12 1.92 -26.43 4.27
C GLN A 12 1.37 -25.21 3.53
N ASN A 13 2.26 -24.30 3.11
CA ASN A 13 1.90 -23.22 2.19
C ASN A 13 2.83 -23.30 0.98
N GLY A 14 2.29 -23.69 -0.18
CA GLY A 14 2.92 -23.43 -1.47
C GLY A 14 3.01 -21.93 -1.73
N PRO A 15 3.98 -21.46 -2.54
CA PRO A 15 4.27 -20.04 -2.68
C PRO A 15 3.08 -19.28 -3.29
N LYS A 16 2.62 -18.22 -2.60
CA LYS A 16 1.74 -17.19 -3.17
C LYS A 16 2.48 -16.53 -4.34
N ALA A 17 2.13 -16.87 -5.59
CA ALA A 17 2.75 -16.26 -6.77
C ALA A 17 2.37 -14.77 -6.85
N LEU A 18 3.36 -13.89 -6.92
CA LEU A 18 3.16 -12.45 -6.99
C LEU A 18 2.88 -12.01 -8.43
N THR A 19 2.14 -10.90 -8.57
CA THR A 19 1.89 -10.28 -9.87
C THR A 19 3.18 -9.83 -10.56
N GLY A 20 4.22 -9.45 -9.80
CA GLY A 20 5.53 -9.07 -10.33
C GLY A 20 6.18 -10.16 -11.19
N ASP A 21 6.15 -11.42 -10.72
CA ASP A 21 6.69 -12.57 -11.46
C ASP A 21 5.95 -12.79 -12.79
N ARG A 22 4.63 -12.57 -12.80
CA ARG A 22 3.79 -12.71 -14.00
C ARG A 22 4.00 -11.57 -14.98
N LEU A 23 4.24 -10.36 -14.49
CA LEU A 23 4.50 -9.17 -15.30
C LEU A 23 5.98 -9.00 -15.68
N ARG A 24 6.88 -9.82 -15.11
CA ARG A 24 8.34 -9.70 -15.24
C ARG A 24 8.82 -8.26 -14.97
N ALA A 25 8.20 -7.61 -13.99
CA ALA A 25 8.48 -6.24 -13.59
C ALA A 25 9.08 -6.23 -12.18
N PRO A 26 9.99 -5.29 -11.87
CA PRO A 26 10.59 -5.23 -10.54
C PRO A 26 9.55 -4.98 -9.45
N LEU A 27 9.61 -5.76 -8.38
CA LEU A 27 8.79 -5.59 -7.19
C LEU A 27 9.48 -4.67 -6.15
N ASP A 28 8.71 -3.78 -5.55
CA ASP A 28 9.12 -2.97 -4.40
C ASP A 28 7.90 -2.69 -3.49
N LEU A 29 8.13 -2.16 -2.30
CA LEU A 29 7.08 -1.83 -1.34
C LEU A 29 6.83 -0.33 -1.26
N VAL A 30 5.56 0.04 -1.09
CA VAL A 30 5.16 1.37 -0.63
C VAL A 30 4.71 1.24 0.81
N LEU A 31 5.48 1.79 1.75
CA LEU A 31 5.19 1.73 3.16
C LEU A 31 4.21 2.83 3.55
N VAL A 32 3.08 2.41 4.11
CA VAL A 32 1.98 3.28 4.54
C VAL A 32 1.56 2.93 5.96
N ARG A 33 1.16 3.95 6.73
CA ARG A 33 0.56 3.80 8.05
C ARG A 33 -0.68 4.68 8.19
N LYS A 34 -1.67 4.19 8.94
CA LYS A 34 -2.78 5.02 9.39
C LYS A 34 -2.27 5.97 10.48
N ILE A 35 -2.78 7.20 10.47
CA ILE A 35 -2.62 8.15 11.58
C ILE A 35 -3.86 7.97 12.47
N GLY A 36 -3.72 7.16 13.52
CA GLY A 36 -4.80 6.90 14.48
C GLY A 36 -5.06 8.08 15.42
N ALA A 37 -6.30 8.20 15.91
CA ALA A 37 -6.67 9.21 16.89
C ALA A 37 -6.04 8.93 18.26
N PRO A 38 -5.70 9.98 19.06
CA PRO A 38 -5.23 9.79 20.43
C PRO A 38 -6.23 8.98 21.26
N GLY A 39 -5.76 7.94 21.94
CA GLY A 39 -6.60 7.03 22.73
C GLY A 39 -7.49 6.07 21.93
N GLN A 40 -7.58 6.24 20.60
CA GLN A 40 -8.37 5.38 19.71
C GLN A 40 -7.58 5.06 18.42
N PRO A 41 -6.54 4.20 18.49
CA PRO A 41 -5.66 3.93 17.34
C PRO A 41 -6.38 3.35 16.12
N GLU A 42 -7.49 2.64 16.34
CA GLU A 42 -8.33 2.05 15.28
C GLU A 42 -9.14 3.12 14.51
N LEU A 43 -9.39 4.28 15.13
CA LEU A 43 -10.07 5.40 14.49
C LEU A 43 -9.05 6.26 13.74
N ALA A 44 -8.98 6.10 12.42
CA ALA A 44 -8.00 6.81 11.60
C ALA A 44 -8.41 8.26 11.30
N MET A 45 -7.59 9.20 11.76
CA MET A 45 -7.64 10.62 11.38
C MET A 45 -6.98 10.88 10.01
N GLY A 46 -6.28 9.89 9.47
CA GLY A 46 -5.59 10.01 8.20
C GLY A 46 -4.72 8.81 7.88
N ALA A 47 -3.91 8.95 6.86
CA ALA A 47 -2.86 8.02 6.49
C ALA A 47 -1.63 8.78 5.99
N ILE A 48 -0.48 8.16 6.15
CA ILE A 48 0.81 8.68 5.70
C ILE A 48 1.57 7.57 4.99
N ALA A 49 2.17 7.92 3.85
CA ALA A 49 3.09 7.07 3.12
C ALA A 49 4.50 7.66 3.16
N GLU A 50 5.50 6.79 3.06
CA GLU A 50 6.89 7.20 2.92
C GLU A 50 7.12 8.12 1.70
N GLY A 51 8.20 8.90 1.73
CA GLY A 51 8.55 9.83 0.66
C GLY A 51 9.19 11.10 1.22
N GLU A 52 9.74 11.92 0.32
CA GLU A 52 10.35 13.21 0.67
C GLU A 52 9.77 14.33 -0.21
N PRO A 53 8.84 15.16 0.31
CA PRO A 53 8.16 15.01 1.60
C PRO A 53 7.18 13.79 1.62
N PRO A 54 6.82 13.26 2.81
CA PRO A 54 5.90 12.14 2.90
C PRO A 54 4.49 12.53 2.45
N ALA A 55 3.79 11.60 1.80
CA ALA A 55 2.44 11.84 1.31
C ALA A 55 1.41 11.62 2.42
N ILE A 56 0.51 12.59 2.62
CA ILE A 56 -0.46 12.57 3.71
C ILE A 56 -1.88 12.70 3.15
N VAL A 57 -2.78 11.91 3.70
CA VAL A 57 -4.22 11.99 3.50
C VAL A 57 -4.86 12.23 4.86
N ARG A 58 -5.65 13.30 4.98
CA ARG A 58 -6.34 13.67 6.22
C ARG A 58 -7.82 13.34 6.12
N ASN A 59 -8.40 12.90 7.23
CA ASN A 59 -9.83 12.78 7.43
C ASN A 59 -10.27 13.96 8.29
N GLU A 60 -10.63 15.08 7.64
CA GLU A 60 -10.99 16.30 8.34
C GLU A 60 -12.25 16.16 9.20
N ASP A 61 -13.16 15.24 8.87
CA ASP A 61 -14.35 14.99 9.68
C ASP A 61 -13.99 14.42 11.05
N VAL A 62 -13.12 13.41 11.09
CA VAL A 62 -12.64 12.82 12.36
C VAL A 62 -11.81 13.84 13.14
N ILE A 63 -10.94 14.59 12.47
CA ILE A 63 -10.09 15.60 13.10
C ILE A 63 -10.95 16.69 13.76
N ARG A 64 -11.96 17.20 13.05
CA ARG A 64 -12.90 18.20 13.57
C ARG A 64 -13.77 17.64 14.69
N ALA A 65 -14.35 16.45 14.51
CA ALA A 65 -15.23 15.83 15.50
C ALA A 65 -14.53 15.58 16.85
N LEU A 66 -13.22 15.30 16.81
CA LEU A 66 -12.42 15.07 18.01
C LEU A 66 -11.70 16.33 18.52
N GLY A 67 -11.88 17.49 17.89
CA GLY A 67 -11.21 18.74 18.28
C GLY A 67 -9.68 18.63 18.25
N ILE A 68 -9.13 17.91 17.28
CA ILE A 68 -7.69 17.64 17.20
C ILE A 68 -6.98 18.83 16.59
N ASP A 69 -6.19 19.52 17.41
CA ASP A 69 -5.34 20.60 16.96
C ASP A 69 -4.17 20.10 16.09
N ARG A 70 -3.49 21.06 15.45
CA ARG A 70 -2.36 20.79 14.56
C ARG A 70 -1.20 20.09 15.29
N LEU A 71 -0.90 20.49 16.52
CA LEU A 71 0.24 19.96 17.29
C LEU A 71 0.03 18.47 17.62
N ARG A 72 -1.18 18.10 18.05
CA ARG A 72 -1.57 16.71 18.32
C ARG A 72 -1.57 15.88 17.05
N PHE A 73 -2.09 16.40 15.95
CA PHE A 73 -2.02 15.69 14.66
C PHE A 73 -0.57 15.46 14.24
N ASP A 74 0.28 16.48 14.35
CA ASP A 74 1.69 16.39 13.99
C ASP A 74 2.46 15.39 14.87
N ALA A 75 2.15 15.29 16.16
CA ALA A 75 2.71 14.26 17.03
C ALA A 75 2.33 12.83 16.59
N MET A 76 1.06 12.59 16.26
CA MET A 76 0.60 11.28 15.77
C MET A 76 1.18 10.94 14.39
N LYS A 77 1.35 11.95 13.54
CA LYS A 77 2.03 11.84 12.25
C LYS A 77 3.50 11.41 12.43
N MET A 78 4.23 12.04 13.36
CA MET A 78 5.62 11.67 13.64
C MET A 78 5.77 10.23 14.11
N LYS A 79 4.90 9.79 15.02
CA LYS A 79 4.85 8.38 15.45
C LYS A 79 4.63 7.42 14.27
N ALA A 80 3.72 7.75 13.37
CA ALA A 80 3.48 6.94 12.18
C ALA A 80 4.69 6.90 11.22
N LEU A 81 5.45 8.00 11.12
CA LEU A 81 6.71 8.03 10.34
C LEU A 81 7.81 7.18 10.97
N GLU A 82 7.93 7.17 12.30
CA GLU A 82 8.86 6.30 13.01
C GLU A 82 8.56 4.82 12.75
N GLU A 83 7.27 4.43 12.79
CA GLU A 83 6.83 3.07 12.44
C GLU A 83 7.14 2.71 10.97
N ILE A 84 6.98 3.66 10.04
CA ILE A 84 7.39 3.48 8.64
C ILE A 84 8.90 3.26 8.54
N ALA A 85 9.70 4.08 9.21
CA ALA A 85 11.16 3.98 9.18
C ALA A 85 11.64 2.64 9.77
N GLU A 86 11.00 2.16 10.84
CA GLU A 86 11.28 0.85 11.41
C GLU A 86 10.96 -0.28 10.42
N ARG A 87 9.77 -0.26 9.82
CA ARG A 87 9.36 -1.25 8.80
C ARG A 87 10.27 -1.21 7.58
N ARG A 88 10.72 -0.03 7.15
CA ARG A 88 11.68 0.11 6.06
C ARG A 88 12.98 -0.62 6.36
N ARG A 89 13.56 -0.39 7.54
CA ARG A 89 14.78 -1.10 7.97
C ARG A 89 14.57 -2.61 8.02
N ARG A 90 13.40 -3.07 8.49
CA ARG A 90 13.08 -4.49 8.63
C ARG A 90 12.84 -5.19 7.29
N TYR A 91 12.04 -4.61 6.41
CA TYR A 91 11.59 -5.27 5.17
C TYR A 91 12.51 -5.04 3.98
N ILE A 92 13.03 -3.82 3.85
CA ILE A 92 13.81 -3.40 2.68
C ILE A 92 15.30 -3.44 3.02
N GLY A 93 15.68 -3.11 4.26
CA GLY A 93 17.09 -3.05 4.67
C GLY A 93 17.89 -2.08 3.81
N GLN A 94 18.97 -2.56 3.19
CA GLN A 94 19.81 -1.77 2.27
C GLN A 94 19.45 -1.96 0.79
N ARG A 95 18.37 -2.69 0.49
CA ARG A 95 17.94 -2.95 -0.89
C ARG A 95 17.65 -1.64 -1.63
N PRO A 96 18.17 -1.46 -2.86
CA PRO A 96 17.85 -0.30 -3.67
C PRO A 96 16.36 -0.26 -4.03
N ARG A 97 15.81 0.94 -4.12
CA ARG A 97 14.42 1.15 -4.53
C ARG A 97 14.27 0.96 -6.03
N ALA A 98 13.09 0.53 -6.48
CA ALA A 98 12.79 0.47 -7.89
C ALA A 98 12.73 1.89 -8.48
N GLU A 99 13.46 2.13 -9.56
CA GLU A 99 13.40 3.41 -10.28
C GLU A 99 12.15 3.44 -11.16
N ILE A 100 11.14 4.22 -10.76
CA ILE A 100 9.84 4.26 -11.45
C ILE A 100 9.60 5.52 -12.27
N ALA A 101 10.51 6.50 -12.24
CA ALA A 101 10.40 7.72 -13.02
C ALA A 101 10.31 7.40 -14.53
N GLY A 102 9.32 7.98 -15.22
CA GLY A 102 9.10 7.72 -16.65
C GLY A 102 8.63 6.30 -17.00
N ARG A 103 8.37 5.43 -16.00
CA ARG A 103 7.87 4.06 -16.20
C ARG A 103 6.39 3.92 -15.87
N ILE A 104 5.81 2.76 -16.19
CA ILE A 104 4.49 2.39 -15.67
C ILE A 104 4.69 1.83 -14.27
N ALA A 105 4.04 2.43 -13.28
CA ALA A 105 3.98 1.94 -11.91
C ALA A 105 2.59 1.36 -11.64
N ILE A 106 2.55 0.15 -11.09
CA ILE A 106 1.31 -0.54 -10.70
C ILE A 106 1.32 -0.73 -9.19
N VAL A 107 0.40 -0.06 -8.50
CA VAL A 107 0.17 -0.24 -7.07
C VAL A 107 -0.89 -1.32 -6.89
N ILE A 108 -0.58 -2.32 -6.07
CA ILE A 108 -1.43 -3.49 -5.80
C ILE A 108 -1.70 -3.56 -4.31
N ASP A 109 -2.92 -3.93 -3.94
CA ASP A 109 -3.33 -4.23 -2.57
C ASP A 109 -4.31 -5.41 -2.57
N ASP A 110 -4.59 -6.00 -1.41
CA ASP A 110 -5.59 -7.07 -1.28
C ASP A 110 -7.04 -6.53 -1.36
N GLY A 111 -7.24 -5.26 -1.07
CA GLY A 111 -8.50 -4.58 -1.27
C GLY A 111 -8.46 -3.20 -0.66
N VAL A 112 -9.49 -2.42 -0.93
CA VAL A 112 -9.56 -1.04 -0.44
C VAL A 112 -10.83 -0.84 0.35
N ALA A 113 -10.74 -0.77 1.67
CA ALA A 113 -11.90 -0.52 2.52
C ALA A 113 -12.29 0.97 2.57
N THR A 114 -11.41 1.81 3.13
CA THR A 114 -11.68 3.26 3.34
C THR A 114 -10.88 4.17 2.40
N GLY A 115 -9.92 3.61 1.67
CA GLY A 115 -9.10 4.34 0.68
C GLY A 115 -7.99 5.21 1.23
N ALA A 116 -7.98 5.59 2.51
CA ALA A 116 -7.00 6.53 3.04
C ALA A 116 -5.55 6.09 2.82
N THR A 117 -5.24 4.81 3.12
CA THR A 117 -3.91 4.23 2.93
C THR A 117 -3.53 4.11 1.45
N THR A 118 -4.45 3.61 0.62
CA THR A 118 -4.25 3.48 -0.83
C THR A 118 -4.00 4.84 -1.48
N ARG A 119 -4.75 5.88 -1.09
CA ARG A 119 -4.54 7.24 -1.60
C ARG A 119 -3.19 7.81 -1.17
N ALA A 120 -2.77 7.59 0.08
CA ALA A 120 -1.44 8.00 0.53
C ALA A 120 -0.33 7.28 -0.28
N ALA A 121 -0.48 5.98 -0.54
CA ALA A 121 0.43 5.21 -1.40
C ALA A 121 0.49 5.80 -2.81
N LEU A 122 -0.66 6.01 -3.46
CA LEU A 122 -0.73 6.54 -4.82
C LEU A 122 -0.08 7.92 -4.93
N ARG A 123 -0.30 8.81 -3.95
CA ARG A 123 0.35 10.13 -3.89
C ARG A 123 1.86 10.03 -3.76
N SER A 124 2.35 9.13 -2.89
CA SER A 124 3.79 8.88 -2.72
C SER A 124 4.43 8.36 -4.02
N VAL A 125 3.76 7.43 -4.71
CA VAL A 125 4.22 6.89 -6.00
C VAL A 125 4.15 7.97 -7.08
N ARG A 126 3.09 8.78 -7.12
CA ARG A 126 2.94 9.88 -8.09
C ARG A 126 4.05 10.91 -7.96
N ALA A 127 4.50 11.22 -6.74
CA ALA A 127 5.59 12.17 -6.49
C ALA A 127 6.91 11.76 -7.18
N GLN A 128 7.11 10.46 -7.44
CA GLN A 128 8.27 9.92 -8.15
C GLN A 128 8.13 10.00 -9.68
N ARG A 129 7.06 10.64 -10.19
CA ARG A 129 6.82 10.95 -11.60
C ARG A 129 6.87 9.72 -12.54
N PRO A 130 6.08 8.67 -12.27
CA PRO A 130 5.89 7.61 -13.26
C PRO A 130 5.22 8.18 -14.51
N ARG A 131 5.49 7.56 -15.67
CA ARG A 131 4.79 7.86 -16.93
C ARG A 131 3.31 7.51 -16.84
N GLN A 132 2.99 6.46 -16.07
CA GLN A 132 1.61 6.07 -15.79
C GLN A 132 1.52 5.41 -14.42
N LEU A 133 0.52 5.78 -13.63
CA LEU A 133 0.19 5.20 -12.33
C LEU A 133 -1.12 4.43 -12.42
N ILE A 134 -1.06 3.13 -12.13
CA ILE A 134 -2.20 2.22 -12.16
C ILE A 134 -2.44 1.70 -10.75
N LEU A 135 -3.68 1.77 -10.27
CA LEU A 135 -4.14 1.00 -9.11
C LEU A 135 -4.77 -0.30 -9.60
N ALA A 136 -4.34 -1.45 -9.07
CA ALA A 136 -4.95 -2.75 -9.36
C ALA A 136 -5.30 -3.46 -8.05
N VAL A 137 -6.60 -3.60 -7.76
CA VAL A 137 -7.09 -4.18 -6.50
C VAL A 137 -8.21 -5.19 -6.77
N PRO A 138 -8.30 -6.30 -6.05
CA PRO A 138 -9.38 -7.26 -6.25
C PRO A 138 -10.76 -6.69 -5.87
N VAL A 139 -10.86 -5.97 -4.75
CA VAL A 139 -12.14 -5.46 -4.24
C VAL A 139 -12.03 -4.05 -3.67
N ALA A 140 -13.03 -3.20 -3.94
CA ALA A 140 -13.20 -1.88 -3.33
C ALA A 140 -14.68 -1.44 -3.40
N PRO A 141 -15.20 -0.59 -2.48
CA PRO A 141 -16.56 -0.09 -2.57
C PRO A 141 -16.75 0.70 -3.88
N ALA A 142 -17.90 0.52 -4.53
CA ALA A 142 -18.21 1.26 -5.76
C ALA A 142 -18.11 2.79 -5.57
N SER A 143 -18.55 3.29 -4.42
CA SER A 143 -18.49 4.71 -4.03
C SER A 143 -17.07 5.27 -3.93
N LEU A 144 -16.07 4.41 -3.71
CA LEU A 144 -14.68 4.84 -3.55
C LEU A 144 -13.92 4.90 -4.89
N LEU A 145 -14.42 4.22 -5.93
CA LEU A 145 -13.72 4.13 -7.21
C LEU A 145 -13.54 5.49 -7.89
N GLU A 146 -14.52 6.38 -7.80
CA GLU A 146 -14.42 7.73 -8.36
C GLU A 146 -13.30 8.53 -7.69
N VAL A 147 -13.22 8.46 -6.35
CA VAL A 147 -12.15 9.11 -5.59
C VAL A 147 -10.78 8.54 -5.96
N LEU A 148 -10.67 7.23 -6.14
CA LEU A 148 -9.40 6.58 -6.53
C LEU A 148 -8.97 6.92 -7.96
N ARG A 149 -9.91 7.14 -8.88
CA ARG A 149 -9.63 7.60 -10.26
C ARG A 149 -9.07 9.02 -10.31
N LEU A 150 -9.23 9.82 -9.26
CA LEU A 150 -8.56 11.12 -9.15
C LEU A 150 -7.09 11.02 -8.74
N GLU A 151 -6.67 9.87 -8.18
CA GLU A 151 -5.34 9.69 -7.59
C GLU A 151 -4.43 8.83 -8.50
N ALA A 152 -5.01 8.05 -9.43
CA ALA A 152 -4.31 7.20 -10.41
C ALA A 152 -4.81 7.43 -11.84
N ASP A 153 -3.96 7.22 -12.85
CA ASP A 153 -4.34 7.38 -14.26
C ASP A 153 -5.31 6.28 -14.70
N ARG A 154 -5.25 5.12 -14.05
CA ARG A 154 -6.15 4.00 -14.28
C ARG A 154 -6.39 3.23 -13.00
N VAL A 155 -7.64 2.83 -12.79
CA VAL A 155 -8.04 1.94 -11.69
C VAL A 155 -8.60 0.65 -12.28
N VAL A 156 -8.03 -0.49 -11.88
CA VAL A 156 -8.51 -1.83 -12.19
C VAL A 156 -9.04 -2.43 -10.89
N CYS A 157 -10.34 -2.67 -10.85
CA CYS A 157 -11.02 -3.27 -9.71
C CYS A 157 -11.86 -4.46 -10.22
N LEU A 158 -11.69 -5.65 -9.64
CA LEU A 158 -12.38 -6.84 -10.12
C LEU A 158 -13.82 -6.90 -9.60
N GLU A 159 -14.02 -6.54 -8.33
CA GLU A 159 -15.32 -6.52 -7.68
C GLU A 159 -15.57 -5.18 -6.98
N ALA A 160 -16.74 -4.58 -7.24
CA ALA A 160 -17.11 -3.27 -6.71
C ALA A 160 -18.43 -3.33 -5.93
N PRO A 161 -18.49 -4.00 -4.77
CA PRO A 161 -19.72 -4.07 -3.98
C PRO A 161 -20.15 -2.69 -3.51
N HIS A 162 -21.46 -2.49 -3.31
CA HIS A 162 -21.98 -1.29 -2.66
C HIS A 162 -21.59 -1.27 -1.17
N ASP A 163 -21.81 -2.40 -0.49
CA ASP A 163 -21.52 -2.57 0.94
C ASP A 163 -20.29 -3.48 1.13
N LEU A 164 -19.12 -2.87 1.28
CA LEU A 164 -17.91 -3.60 1.65
C LEU A 164 -17.77 -3.64 3.18
N TYR A 165 -18.16 -4.76 3.79
CA TYR A 165 -18.02 -4.95 5.23
C TYR A 165 -16.56 -5.11 5.67
N ALA A 166 -15.82 -5.98 4.97
CA ALA A 166 -14.41 -6.22 5.19
C ALA A 166 -13.78 -6.76 3.91
N VAL A 167 -12.49 -6.51 3.67
CA VAL A 167 -11.80 -7.09 2.49
C VAL A 167 -11.78 -8.62 2.57
N GLY A 168 -11.52 -9.18 3.76
CA GLY A 168 -11.30 -10.62 3.94
C GLY A 168 -12.48 -11.52 3.59
N ILE A 169 -13.73 -11.03 3.59
CA ILE A 169 -14.89 -11.87 3.24
C ILE A 169 -14.95 -12.23 1.74
N HIS A 170 -14.22 -11.48 0.90
CA HIS A 170 -14.11 -11.75 -0.53
C HIS A 170 -13.05 -12.82 -0.85
N TYR A 171 -12.39 -13.37 0.17
CA TYR A 171 -11.33 -14.35 0.03
C TYR A 171 -11.69 -15.67 0.71
N ARG A 172 -11.53 -16.79 -0.01
CA ARG A 172 -11.64 -18.14 0.58
C ARG A 172 -10.59 -18.39 1.67
N LYS A 173 -9.42 -17.76 1.55
CA LYS A 173 -8.31 -17.84 2.50
C LYS A 173 -7.68 -16.45 2.63
N PHE A 174 -7.74 -15.87 3.82
CA PHE A 174 -7.27 -14.50 4.10
C PHE A 174 -6.27 -14.48 5.26
N ASP A 175 -5.26 -15.34 5.15
CA ASP A 175 -4.22 -15.44 6.18
C ASP A 175 -3.29 -14.23 6.10
N GLN A 176 -2.92 -13.71 7.28
CA GLN A 176 -1.93 -12.66 7.40
C GLN A 176 -0.60 -13.11 6.78
N THR A 177 -0.07 -12.29 5.87
CA THR A 177 1.27 -12.47 5.33
C THR A 177 2.28 -12.04 6.40
N SER A 178 3.24 -12.90 6.72
CA SER A 178 4.24 -12.61 7.76
C SER A 178 5.34 -11.67 7.27
N ASP A 179 6.02 -11.02 8.21
CA ASP A 179 7.21 -10.20 7.92
C ASP A 179 8.28 -11.00 7.15
N SER A 180 8.49 -12.27 7.49
CA SER A 180 9.47 -13.14 6.83
C SER A 180 9.08 -13.48 5.40
N GLU A 181 7.79 -13.76 5.14
CA GLU A 181 7.29 -14.01 3.80
C GLU A 181 7.51 -12.79 2.90
N VAL A 182 7.25 -11.57 3.40
CA VAL A 182 7.49 -10.33 2.65
C VAL A 182 8.98 -10.17 2.31
N ILE A 183 9.87 -10.40 3.28
CA ILE A 183 11.33 -10.28 3.07
C ILE A 183 11.82 -11.29 2.05
N GLU A 184 11.40 -12.56 2.17
CA GLU A 184 11.76 -13.61 1.22
C GLU A 184 11.25 -13.32 -0.19
N MET A 185 10.02 -12.83 -0.31
CA MET A 185 9.41 -12.45 -1.58
C MET A 185 10.20 -11.32 -2.25
N LEU A 186 10.55 -10.28 -1.49
CA LEU A 186 11.39 -9.21 -2.00
C LEU A 186 12.74 -9.77 -2.46
N ALA A 187 13.43 -10.56 -1.64
CA ALA A 187 14.76 -11.08 -1.96
C ALA A 187 14.84 -11.85 -3.30
N ARG A 188 13.74 -12.48 -3.73
CA ARG A 188 13.67 -13.25 -5.00
C ARG A 188 13.55 -12.38 -6.26
N ASP A 189 13.17 -11.11 -6.11
CA ASP A 189 13.02 -10.19 -7.23
C ASP A 189 13.97 -8.99 -7.07
N PRO A 190 15.01 -8.82 -7.89
CA PRO A 190 15.84 -7.62 -7.85
C PRO A 190 15.01 -6.41 -8.31
N ALA A 191 14.85 -5.40 -7.44
CA ALA A 191 14.18 -4.13 -7.75
C ALA A 191 14.76 -3.40 -8.98
N THR A 192 15.97 -3.77 -9.40
CA THR A 192 16.72 -3.24 -10.54
C THR A 192 16.78 -4.19 -11.73
N ARG A 193 15.84 -5.13 -11.92
CA ARG A 193 15.75 -5.85 -13.19
C ARG A 193 15.54 -4.85 -14.34
N VAL A 194 16.64 -4.50 -15.01
CA VAL A 194 16.61 -3.80 -16.29
C VAL A 194 16.01 -4.77 -17.27
N VAL A 195 14.71 -4.61 -17.55
CA VAL A 195 14.09 -5.27 -18.68
C VAL A 195 14.70 -4.60 -19.91
N ALA A 196 15.72 -5.23 -20.48
CA ALA A 196 16.29 -4.79 -21.75
C ALA A 196 15.15 -4.77 -22.77
N HIS A 197 14.83 -3.58 -23.29
CA HIS A 197 13.93 -3.48 -24.43
C HIS A 197 14.70 -4.05 -25.61
N PRO A 198 14.21 -5.10 -26.30
CA PRO A 198 14.80 -5.45 -27.59
C PRO A 198 14.57 -4.23 -28.48
N GLY A 199 15.68 -3.57 -28.85
CA GLY A 199 15.64 -2.41 -29.72
C GLY A 199 14.80 -2.73 -30.94
N LYS A 200 13.87 -1.84 -31.29
CA LYS A 200 13.27 -1.86 -32.61
C LYS A 200 14.42 -1.70 -33.59
N GLY A 201 14.71 -2.76 -34.34
CA GLY A 201 15.65 -2.74 -35.44
C GLY A 201 15.24 -1.63 -36.40
N GLU A 202 16.22 -0.82 -36.77
CA GLU A 202 16.19 -0.01 -37.96
C GLU A 202 15.96 -0.92 -39.17
N THR A 203 14.90 -0.64 -39.93
CA THR A 203 14.87 -0.72 -41.40
C THR A 203 13.86 0.30 -41.90
#